data_AF-A0A6A6EJS4-F1
#
_entry.id   AF-A0A6A6EJS4-F1
#
_cell.length_a   1.000
_cell.length_b   1.000
_cell.length_c   1.000
_cell.angle_alpha   90.00
_cell.angle_beta   90.00
_cell.angle_gamma   90.00
#
_symmetry.space_group_name_H-M   'P 1'
#
loop_
_entity.id
_entity.type
_entity.pdbx_description
1 polymer ?
#
loop_
_entity_poly.entity_id
_entity_poly.type
_entity_poly.pdbx_seq_one_letter_code
_entity_poly.pdbx_strand_id
1 'polypeptide(L)'
;MTRPESSLIRARRLASRIRSEPRHMPTPCSNCSRRGDDCLVNLSSGRCSACASRNVKCDLVVSQPEWDRIDRDKEKLRHQLDSLEDQRSELRARELRLRRELARVDSKEKEMFDREMASIREVQALEEEEARSRD
;
A
#
# COMPACT_ATOMS: atom_id res chain seq x y z
N MET A 1 20.22 -39.08 -39.53
CA MET A 1 18.90 -38.41 -39.53
C MET A 1 18.25 -38.68 -38.17
N THR A 2 18.08 -37.66 -37.32
CA THR A 2 17.45 -37.81 -35.99
C THR A 2 15.93 -37.94 -36.14
N ARG A 3 15.32 -38.93 -35.49
CA ARG A 3 13.86 -39.12 -35.46
C ARG A 3 13.19 -37.86 -34.88
N PRO A 4 12.12 -37.34 -35.50
CA PRO A 4 11.40 -36.19 -34.97
C PRO A 4 10.79 -36.52 -33.60
N GLU A 5 10.93 -35.58 -32.66
CA GLU A 5 10.47 -35.73 -31.29
C GLU A 5 8.94 -35.88 -31.22
N SER A 6 8.46 -36.82 -30.41
CA SER A 6 7.03 -37.06 -30.27
C SER A 6 6.30 -35.82 -29.74
N SER A 7 5.08 -35.60 -30.21
CA SER A 7 4.22 -34.51 -29.76
C SER A 7 4.04 -34.49 -28.24
N LEU A 8 3.96 -35.67 -27.62
CA LEU A 8 3.83 -35.83 -26.17
C LEU A 8 5.06 -35.32 -25.42
N ILE A 9 6.27 -35.57 -25.90
CA ILE A 9 7.50 -35.07 -25.24
C ILE A 9 7.57 -33.54 -25.34
N ARG A 10 7.26 -32.96 -26.51
CA ARG A 10 7.19 -31.50 -26.68
C ARG A 10 6.17 -30.86 -25.74
N ALA A 11 5.00 -31.49 -25.58
CA ALA A 11 3.92 -31.02 -24.72
C ALA A 11 4.32 -31.05 -23.23
N ARG A 12 4.99 -32.13 -22.78
CA ARG A 12 5.55 -32.24 -21.43
C ARG A 12 6.64 -31.19 -21.16
N ARG A 13 7.55 -30.96 -22.11
CA ARG A 13 8.58 -29.92 -22.01
C ARG A 13 7.97 -28.52 -21.89
N LEU A 14 6.93 -28.21 -22.67
CA LEU A 14 6.21 -26.94 -22.55
C LEU A 14 5.58 -26.79 -21.16
N ALA A 15 4.90 -27.83 -20.66
CA ALA A 15 4.30 -27.79 -19.33
C ALA A 15 5.34 -27.56 -18.22
N SER A 16 6.53 -28.16 -18.33
CA SER A 16 7.62 -27.93 -17.37
C SER A 16 8.19 -26.51 -17.46
N ARG A 17 8.35 -25.94 -18.66
CA ARG A 17 8.75 -24.53 -18.84
C ARG A 17 7.72 -23.55 -18.27
N ILE A 18 6.43 -23.86 -18.39
CA ILE A 18 5.38 -23.04 -17.77
C ILE A 18 5.49 -23.07 -16.24
N ARG A 19 5.85 -24.22 -15.67
CA ARG A 19 5.97 -24.38 -14.21
C ARG A 19 7.22 -23.72 -13.59
N SER A 20 8.25 -23.40 -14.36
CA SER A 20 9.44 -22.72 -13.82
C SER A 20 9.20 -21.24 -13.53
N GLU A 21 8.37 -20.58 -14.34
CA GLU A 21 7.92 -19.19 -14.13
C GLU A 21 6.41 -19.12 -14.32
N PRO A 22 5.63 -19.64 -13.36
CA PRO A 22 4.20 -19.72 -13.49
C PRO A 22 3.56 -18.37 -13.18
N ARG A 23 2.68 -17.91 -14.06
CA ARG A 23 1.65 -16.93 -13.71
C ARG A 23 0.34 -17.65 -13.45
N HIS A 24 -0.27 -17.38 -12.31
CA HIS A 24 -1.61 -17.87 -12.01
C HIS A 24 -2.62 -17.05 -12.78
N MET A 25 -3.47 -17.72 -13.57
CA MET A 25 -4.60 -17.06 -14.21
C MET A 25 -5.73 -16.84 -13.21
N PRO A 26 -6.19 -15.59 -13.01
CA PRO A 26 -7.34 -15.31 -12.14
C PRO A 26 -8.61 -16.01 -12.61
N THR A 27 -8.79 -16.06 -13.93
CA THR A 27 -9.86 -16.81 -14.58
C THR A 27 -9.25 -18.03 -15.27
N PRO A 28 -9.47 -19.26 -14.76
CA PRO A 28 -8.92 -20.46 -15.37
C PRO A 28 -9.58 -20.76 -16.72
N CYS A 29 -8.85 -21.46 -17.60
CA CYS A 29 -9.42 -21.96 -18.86
C CYS A 29 -10.54 -22.99 -18.59
N SER A 30 -11.43 -23.24 -19.56
CA SER A 30 -12.61 -24.12 -19.36
C SER A 30 -12.24 -25.51 -18.86
N ASN A 31 -11.12 -26.06 -19.33
CA ASN A 31 -10.64 -27.37 -18.90
C ASN A 31 -10.13 -27.39 -17.46
N CYS A 32 -9.37 -26.37 -17.06
CA CYS A 32 -8.89 -26.21 -15.68
C CYS A 32 -10.05 -25.96 -14.72
N SER A 33 -10.97 -25.08 -15.10
CA SER A 33 -12.17 -24.74 -14.32
C SER A 33 -13.02 -25.97 -14.02
N ARG A 34 -13.34 -26.80 -15.03
CA ARG A 34 -14.14 -28.03 -14.86
C ARG A 34 -13.46 -29.09 -13.99
N ARG A 35 -12.13 -29.09 -13.91
CA ARG A 35 -11.35 -30.12 -13.20
C ARG A 35 -10.87 -29.67 -11.83
N GLY A 36 -10.96 -28.37 -11.53
CA GLY A 36 -10.33 -27.79 -10.34
C GLY A 36 -8.80 -27.79 -10.41
N ASP A 37 -8.22 -27.78 -11.62
CA ASP A 37 -6.76 -27.73 -11.80
C ASP A 37 -6.26 -26.28 -11.76
N ASP A 38 -5.07 -26.04 -11.18
CA ASP A 38 -4.41 -24.73 -11.25
C ASP A 38 -4.03 -24.34 -12.68
N CYS A 39 -4.60 -23.23 -13.15
CA CYS A 39 -4.35 -22.72 -14.49
C CYS A 39 -3.08 -21.86 -14.54
N LEU A 40 -1.92 -22.52 -14.51
CA LEU A 40 -0.61 -21.86 -14.59
C LEU A 40 -0.21 -21.61 -16.04
N VAL A 41 0.28 -20.41 -16.35
CA VAL A 41 0.67 -20.02 -17.71
C VAL A 41 2.02 -19.35 -17.75
N ASN A 42 2.69 -19.50 -18.88
CA ASN A 42 3.74 -18.58 -19.31
C ASN A 42 3.15 -17.80 -20.49
N LEU A 43 3.20 -16.46 -20.43
CA LEU A 43 2.56 -15.56 -21.41
C LEU A 43 2.98 -15.85 -22.86
N SER A 44 4.19 -16.37 -23.06
CA SER A 44 4.73 -16.74 -24.39
C SER A 44 4.12 -18.02 -24.99
N SER A 45 3.51 -18.88 -24.18
CA SER A 45 3.13 -20.24 -24.58
C SER A 45 1.71 -20.40 -25.12
N GLY A 46 0.83 -19.41 -24.85
CA GLY A 46 -0.59 -19.43 -25.23
C GLY A 46 -1.42 -20.59 -24.65
N ARG A 47 -0.85 -21.43 -23.77
CA ARG A 47 -1.50 -22.60 -23.17
C ARG A 47 -1.11 -22.71 -21.70
N CYS A 48 -2.01 -23.20 -20.85
CA CYS A 48 -1.65 -23.50 -19.47
C CYS A 48 -0.89 -24.82 -19.32
N SER A 49 -0.15 -24.98 -18.22
CA SER A 49 0.68 -26.15 -17.94
C SER A 49 -0.15 -27.43 -17.88
N ALA A 50 -1.37 -27.38 -17.32
CA ALA A 50 -2.27 -28.51 -17.22
C ALA A 50 -2.72 -28.99 -18.62
N CYS A 51 -3.23 -28.09 -19.46
CA CYS A 51 -3.64 -28.42 -20.83
C CYS A 51 -2.45 -28.84 -21.70
N ALA A 52 -1.27 -28.24 -21.53
CA ALA A 52 -0.05 -28.64 -22.20
C ALA A 52 0.36 -30.06 -21.79
N SER A 53 0.36 -30.38 -20.49
CA SER A 53 0.79 -31.71 -19.99
C SER A 53 -0.08 -32.86 -20.49
N ARG A 54 -1.39 -32.61 -20.63
CA ARG A 54 -2.39 -33.57 -21.13
C ARG A 54 -2.50 -33.56 -22.66
N ASN A 55 -1.77 -32.68 -23.34
CA ASN A 55 -1.83 -32.47 -24.78
C ASN A 55 -3.26 -32.19 -25.30
N VAL A 56 -4.06 -31.42 -24.55
CA VAL A 56 -5.44 -31.04 -24.91
C VAL A 56 -5.56 -29.56 -25.28
N LYS A 57 -6.58 -29.18 -26.06
CA LYS A 57 -6.82 -27.78 -26.44
C LYS A 57 -6.98 -26.90 -25.19
N CYS A 58 -6.34 -25.75 -25.18
CA CYS A 58 -6.52 -24.71 -24.18
C CYS A 58 -7.25 -23.55 -24.86
N ASP A 59 -8.33 -23.09 -24.27
CA ASP A 59 -9.17 -21.98 -24.72
C ASP A 59 -8.77 -20.65 -24.07
N LEU A 60 -7.61 -20.62 -23.42
CA LEU A 60 -7.11 -19.42 -22.77
C LEU A 60 -6.56 -18.43 -23.80
N VAL A 61 -7.03 -17.18 -23.73
CA VAL A 61 -6.50 -16.07 -24.52
C VAL A 61 -5.74 -15.15 -23.60
N VAL A 62 -4.45 -14.96 -23.88
CA VAL A 62 -3.55 -14.13 -23.08
C VAL A 62 -2.80 -13.19 -24.02
N SER A 63 -2.93 -11.88 -23.80
CA SER A 63 -2.22 -10.86 -24.56
C SER A 63 -1.01 -10.38 -23.75
N GLN A 64 0.20 -10.84 -24.11
CA GLN A 64 1.43 -10.41 -23.42
C GLN A 64 1.55 -8.87 -23.30
N PRO A 65 1.27 -8.06 -24.34
CA PRO A 65 1.32 -6.60 -24.23
C PRO A 65 0.36 -6.00 -23.20
N GLU A 66 -0.82 -6.58 -23.03
CA GLU A 66 -1.79 -6.12 -22.01
C GLU A 66 -1.28 -6.41 -20.60
N TRP A 67 -0.69 -7.59 -20.39
CA TRP A 67 -0.09 -7.97 -19.12
C TRP A 67 1.13 -7.11 -18.80
N ASP A 68 2.01 -6.84 -19.78
CA ASP A 68 3.16 -5.97 -19.61
C ASP A 68 2.74 -4.52 -19.29
N ARG A 69 1.58 -4.08 -19.77
CA ARG A 69 1.00 -2.78 -19.39
C ARG A 69 0.54 -2.80 -17.94
N ILE A 70 -0.21 -3.82 -17.54
CA ILE A 70 -0.68 -3.99 -16.15
C ILE A 70 0.50 -4.05 -15.18
N ASP A 71 1.56 -4.79 -15.52
CA ASP A 71 2.75 -4.90 -14.66
C ASP A 71 3.46 -3.54 -14.50
N ARG A 72 3.57 -2.76 -15.58
CA ARG A 72 4.10 -1.38 -15.51
C ARG A 72 3.21 -0.44 -14.70
N ASP A 73 1.89 -0.53 -14.88
CA ASP A 73 0.96 0.30 -14.14
C ASP A 73 1.00 -0.02 -12.63
N LYS A 74 1.09 -1.31 -12.28
CA LYS A 74 1.30 -1.74 -10.89
C LYS A 74 2.59 -1.19 -10.30
N GLU A 75 3.69 -1.27 -11.04
CA GLU A 75 4.98 -0.76 -10.56
C GLU A 75 4.95 0.76 -10.36
N LYS A 76 4.36 1.50 -11.30
CA LYS A 76 4.14 2.93 -11.17
C LYS A 76 3.29 3.27 -9.93
N LEU A 77 2.21 2.53 -9.70
CA LEU A 77 1.34 2.74 -8.54
C LEU A 77 2.06 2.43 -7.22
N ARG A 78 2.92 1.40 -7.18
CA ARG A 78 3.76 1.11 -5.98
C ARG A 78 4.68 2.27 -5.66
N HIS A 79 5.42 2.77 -6.64
CA HIS A 79 6.29 3.94 -6.42
C HIS A 79 5.51 5.18 -5.98
N GLN A 80 4.31 5.40 -6.52
CA GLN A 80 3.44 6.49 -6.08
C GLN A 80 2.99 6.31 -4.64
N LEU A 81 2.63 5.09 -4.23
CA LEU A 81 2.28 4.78 -2.86
C LEU A 81 3.45 5.05 -1.92
N ASP A 82 4.63 4.52 -2.21
CA ASP A 82 5.83 4.72 -1.39
C ASP A 82 6.12 6.22 -1.18
N SER A 83 6.08 7.01 -2.27
CA SER A 83 6.27 8.46 -2.21
C SER A 83 5.22 9.18 -1.35
N LEU A 84 3.95 8.75 -1.43
CA LEU A 84 2.89 9.30 -0.59
C LEU A 84 3.05 8.91 0.89
N GLU A 85 3.59 7.74 1.17
CA GLU A 85 3.86 7.30 2.54
C GLU A 85 4.99 8.12 3.20
N ASP A 86 6.03 8.45 2.43
CA ASP A 86 7.09 9.37 2.87
C ASP A 86 6.52 10.77 3.16
N GLN A 87 5.75 11.33 2.23
CA GLN A 87 5.09 12.63 2.42
C GLN A 87 4.15 12.64 3.62
N ARG A 88 3.38 11.56 3.82
CA ARG A 88 2.51 11.41 5.00
C ARG A 88 3.32 11.46 6.29
N SER A 89 4.49 10.82 6.31
CA SER A 89 5.36 10.79 7.48
C SER A 89 5.93 12.18 7.79
N GLU A 90 6.34 12.94 6.78
CA GLU A 90 6.78 14.33 6.93
C GLU A 90 5.68 15.25 7.45
N LEU A 91 4.47 15.14 6.90
CA LEU A 91 3.31 15.92 7.33
C LEU A 91 2.94 15.61 8.77
N ARG A 92 2.97 14.34 9.19
CA ARG A 92 2.76 13.95 10.59
C ARG A 92 3.81 14.55 11.53
N ALA A 93 5.08 14.55 11.12
CA ALA A 93 6.14 15.18 11.90
C ALA A 93 5.91 16.70 12.05
N ARG A 94 5.45 17.36 10.98
CA ARG A 94 5.09 18.78 11.01
C ARG A 94 3.88 19.06 11.91
N GLU A 95 2.84 18.24 11.81
CA GLU A 95 1.66 18.32 12.67
C GLU A 95 2.04 18.23 14.15
N LEU A 96 2.90 17.26 14.51
CA LEU A 96 3.37 17.11 15.89
C LEU A 96 4.15 18.35 16.39
N ARG A 97 4.98 18.96 15.54
CA ARG A 97 5.69 20.20 15.88
C ARG A 97 4.71 21.33 16.16
N LEU A 98 3.71 21.52 15.30
CA LEU A 98 2.69 22.56 15.46
C LEU A 98 1.86 22.35 16.73
N ARG A 99 1.48 21.10 17.05
CA ARG A 99 0.78 20.79 18.31
C ARG A 99 1.60 21.18 19.54
N ARG A 100 2.91 20.91 19.54
CA ARG A 100 3.81 21.29 20.64
C ARG A 100 3.93 22.80 20.76
N GLU A 101 4.03 23.50 19.62
CA GLU A 101 4.10 24.95 19.60
C GLU A 101 2.82 25.61 20.11
N LEU A 102 1.66 25.10 19.71
CA LEU A 102 0.36 25.54 20.21
C LEU A 102 0.28 25.37 21.72
N ALA A 103 0.58 24.17 22.25
CA ALA A 103 0.57 23.92 23.69
C ALA A 103 1.50 24.85 24.48
N ARG A 104 2.64 25.24 23.88
CA ARG A 104 3.56 26.22 24.49
C ARG A 104 2.95 27.63 24.53
N VAL A 105 2.26 28.03 23.48
CA VAL A 105 1.56 29.33 23.43
C VAL A 105 0.41 29.35 24.43
N ASP A 106 -0.40 28.29 24.49
CA ASP A 106 -1.51 28.15 25.45
C ASP A 106 -1.00 28.22 26.91
N SER A 107 0.13 27.57 27.19
CA SER A 107 0.77 27.63 28.52
C SER A 107 1.21 29.05 28.86
N LYS A 108 1.81 29.76 27.90
CA LYS A 108 2.22 31.15 28.08
C LYS A 108 1.04 32.08 28.30
N GLU A 109 -0.06 31.89 27.56
CA GLU A 109 -1.30 32.65 27.75
C GLU A 109 -1.82 32.49 29.18
N LYS A 110 -1.88 31.24 29.68
CA LYS A 110 -2.28 30.95 31.05
C LYS A 110 -1.37 31.61 32.08
N GLU A 111 -0.05 31.51 31.92
CA GLU A 111 0.91 32.14 32.84
C GLU A 111 0.76 33.66 32.91
N MET A 112 0.48 34.32 31.78
CA MET A 112 0.23 35.76 31.76
C MET A 112 -1.07 36.09 32.48
N PHE A 113 -2.14 35.34 32.23
CA PHE A 113 -3.42 35.53 32.93
C PHE A 113 -3.29 35.34 34.44
N ASP A 114 -2.61 34.28 34.88
CA ASP A 114 -2.38 33.99 36.31
C ASP A 114 -1.59 35.12 36.98
N ARG A 115 -0.61 35.71 36.28
CA ARG A 115 0.15 36.88 36.77
C ARG A 115 -0.72 38.12 36.93
N GLU A 116 -1.53 38.45 35.92
CA GLU A 116 -2.43 39.61 36.00
C GLU A 116 -3.44 39.45 37.14
N MET A 117 -3.99 38.25 37.31
CA MET A 117 -4.90 37.95 38.42
C MET A 117 -4.24 38.05 39.80
N ALA A 118 -2.97 37.68 39.93
CA ALA A 118 -2.22 37.86 41.17
C ALA A 118 -2.03 39.35 41.48
N SER A 119 -1.63 40.15 40.49
CA SER A 119 -1.48 41.61 40.61
C SER A 119 -2.77 42.29 41.07
N ILE A 120 -3.91 41.94 40.46
CA ILE A 120 -5.22 42.48 40.86
C ILE A 120 -5.54 42.16 42.32
N ARG A 121 -5.29 40.91 42.76
CA ARG A 121 -5.53 40.51 44.15
C ARG A 121 -4.65 41.25 45.14
N GLU A 122 -3.39 41.49 44.79
CA GLU A 122 -2.47 42.29 45.62
C GLU A 122 -2.98 43.72 45.80
N VAL A 123 -3.43 44.38 44.72
CA VAL A 123 -4.01 45.72 44.79
C VAL A 123 -5.27 45.75 45.65
N GLN A 124 -6.19 44.78 45.45
CA GLN A 124 -7.41 44.69 46.25
C GLN A 124 -7.12 44.51 47.74
N ALA A 125 -6.14 43.68 48.10
CA ALA A 125 -5.76 43.48 49.50
C ALA A 125 -5.23 44.78 50.14
N LEU A 126 -4.41 45.55 49.41
CA LEU A 126 -3.91 46.85 49.87
C LEU A 126 -5.05 47.86 50.05
N GLU A 127 -6.00 47.93 49.13
CA GLU A 127 -7.17 48.81 49.23
C GLU A 127 -8.05 48.45 50.44
N GLU A 128 -8.27 47.15 50.70
CA GLU A 128 -9.01 46.67 51.87
C GLU A 128 -8.28 46.96 53.19
N GLU A 129 -6.95 46.90 53.22
CA GLU A 129 -6.15 47.32 54.38
C GLU A 129 -6.23 48.82 54.61
N GLU A 130 -6.09 49.63 53.56
CA GLU A 130 -6.24 51.09 53.65
C GLU A 130 -7.63 51.49 54.15
N ALA A 131 -8.69 50.87 53.62
CA ALA A 131 -10.06 51.13 54.06
C ALA A 131 -10.25 50.84 55.55
N ARG A 132 -9.76 49.69 56.04
CA ARG A 132 -9.82 49.31 57.46
C ARG A 132 -9.01 50.22 58.37
N SER A 133 -7.95 50.86 57.85
CA SER A 133 -7.11 51.79 58.63
C SER A 133 -7.69 53.20 58.74
N ARG A 134 -8.70 53.53 57.92
CA ARG A 134 -9.34 54.85 57.85
C ARG A 134 -10.64 54.96 58.66
N ASP A 135 -11.21 53.83 59.06
CA ASP A 135 -12.34 53.72 60.02
C ASP A 135 -11.85 53.65 61.47
#